data_AF-A0A1S9RDN5-F1
#
_entry.id   AF-A0A1S9RDN5-F1
#
_cell.length_a   1.000
_cell.length_b   1.000
_cell.length_c   1.000
_cell.angle_alpha   90.00
_cell.angle_beta   90.00
_cell.angle_gamma   90.00
#
_symmetry.space_group_name_H-M   'P 1'
#
loop_
_entity.id
_entity.type
_entity.pdbx_description
1 polymer ?
#
loop_
_entity_poly.entity_id
_entity_poly.type
_entity_poly.pdbx_seq_one_letter_code
_entity_poly.pdbx_strand_id
1 'polypeptide(L)'
;MGRNSGSSENKLRGYKAATHNPRVSNEARAHAQQEADKLSNYTSDEERHEENVKRGLKAAVHNPRVTESGRKGAKDKLNEMGAPAE
;
A
#
# COMPACT_ATOMS: atom_id res chain seq x y z
N MET A 1 -14.17 10.08 7.98
CA MET A 1 -14.43 8.63 8.09
C MET A 1 -13.18 7.94 8.64
N GLY A 2 -13.29 7.24 9.77
CA GLY A 2 -12.16 6.58 10.43
C GLY A 2 -11.61 5.41 9.62
N ARG A 3 -10.28 5.38 9.45
CA ARG A 3 -9.52 4.32 8.77
C ARG A 3 -9.55 3.03 9.61
N ASN A 4 -10.68 2.32 9.65
CA ASN A 4 -10.80 1.06 10.38
C ASN A 4 -10.06 -0.11 9.67
N SER A 5 -9.60 0.09 8.43
CA SER A 5 -8.77 -0.84 7.65
C SER A 5 -7.28 -0.84 8.07
N GLY A 6 -6.81 0.18 8.79
CA GLY A 6 -5.40 0.28 9.17
C GLY A 6 -4.94 -0.83 10.13
N SER A 7 -5.85 -1.40 10.93
CA SER A 7 -5.51 -2.43 11.92
C SER A 7 -5.08 -3.75 11.27
N SER A 8 -5.80 -4.22 10.25
CA SER A 8 -5.44 -5.43 9.50
C SER A 8 -4.18 -5.20 8.65
N GLU A 9 -4.09 -4.06 7.97
CA GLU A 9 -2.92 -3.78 7.13
C GLU A 9 -1.62 -3.65 7.94
N ASN A 10 -1.68 -3.00 9.11
CA ASN A 10 -0.54 -2.90 10.02
C ASN A 10 -0.12 -4.27 10.57
N LYS A 11 -1.09 -5.14 10.88
CA LYS A 11 -0.80 -6.54 11.26
C LYS A 11 -0.13 -7.31 10.12
N LEU A 12 -0.63 -7.18 8.89
CA LEU A 12 -0.04 -7.82 7.71
C LEU A 12 1.42 -7.39 7.52
N ARG A 13 1.68 -6.08 7.63
CA ARG A 13 3.05 -5.53 7.57
C ARG A 13 3.93 -6.07 8.69
N GLY A 14 3.40 -6.15 9.91
CA GLY A 14 4.12 -6.72 11.06
C GLY A 14 4.48 -8.19 10.88
N TYR A 15 3.54 -9.01 10.40
CA TYR A 15 3.81 -10.42 10.11
C TYR A 15 4.83 -10.60 8.98
N LYS A 16 4.73 -9.82 7.89
CA LYS A 16 5.73 -9.81 6.81
C LYS A 16 7.12 -9.39 7.30
N ALA A 17 7.21 -8.48 8.28
CA ALA A 17 8.47 -8.11 8.89
C ALA A 17 9.04 -9.26 9.75
N ALA A 18 8.18 -9.95 10.50
CA ALA A 18 8.59 -11.08 11.33
C ALA A 18 9.18 -12.23 10.50
N THR A 19 8.64 -12.52 9.31
CA THR A 19 9.16 -13.58 8.42
C THR A 19 10.59 -13.34 7.93
N HIS A 20 11.02 -12.08 7.82
CA HIS A 20 12.36 -11.71 7.37
C HIS A 20 13.33 -11.39 8.52
N ASN A 21 12.84 -11.33 9.76
CA ASN A 21 13.66 -10.94 10.89
C ASN A 21 14.54 -12.12 11.35
N PRO A 22 15.88 -12.00 11.32
CA PRO A 22 16.79 -13.08 11.72
C PRO A 22 16.73 -13.41 13.22
N ARG A 23 16.15 -12.52 14.05
CA ARG A 23 15.96 -12.76 15.49
C ARG A 23 14.72 -13.58 15.82
N VAL A 24 13.90 -13.93 14.83
CA VAL A 24 12.66 -14.69 15.01
C VAL A 24 12.91 -16.18 14.71
N SER A 25 12.40 -17.06 15.56
CA SER A 25 12.52 -18.52 15.39
C SER A 25 11.86 -19.00 14.10
N ASN A 26 12.31 -20.14 13.57
CA ASN A 26 11.75 -20.72 12.34
C ASN A 26 10.25 -20.99 12.47
N GLU A 27 9.80 -21.52 13.60
CA GLU A 27 8.39 -21.80 13.88
C GLU A 27 7.54 -20.52 13.91
N ALA A 28 8.03 -19.47 14.57
CA ALA A 28 7.32 -18.20 14.63
C ALA A 28 7.26 -17.51 13.25
N ARG A 29 8.29 -17.67 12.40
CA ARG A 29 8.26 -17.21 11.01
C ARG A 29 7.24 -17.96 10.17
N ALA A 30 7.15 -19.28 10.31
CA ALA A 30 6.15 -20.07 9.61
C ALA A 30 4.72 -19.65 9.99
N HIS A 31 4.45 -19.45 11.28
CA HIS A 31 3.17 -18.94 11.77
C HIS A 31 2.88 -17.53 11.24
N ALA A 32 3.86 -16.61 11.30
CA ALA A 32 3.71 -15.26 10.75
C ALA A 32 3.42 -15.28 9.25
N GLN A 33 4.01 -16.20 8.50
CA GLN A 33 3.74 -16.35 7.07
C GLN A 33 2.29 -16.79 6.81
N GLN A 34 1.78 -17.76 7.57
CA GLN A 34 0.39 -18.21 7.45
C GLN A 34 -0.61 -17.10 7.81
N GLU A 35 -0.36 -16.35 8.88
CA GLU A 35 -1.22 -15.24 9.27
C GLU A 35 -1.17 -14.08 8.27
N ALA A 36 0.01 -13.81 7.71
CA ALA A 36 0.16 -12.84 6.63
C ALA A 36 -0.61 -13.25 5.37
N ASP A 37 -0.55 -14.52 4.99
CA ASP A 37 -1.26 -15.04 3.80
C ASP A 37 -2.78 -14.91 3.95
N LYS A 38 -3.31 -15.37 5.09
CA LYS A 38 -4.73 -15.21 5.45
C LYS A 38 -5.17 -13.75 5.32
N LEU A 39 -4.41 -12.84 5.94
CA LEU A 39 -4.75 -11.42 5.99
C LEU A 39 -4.58 -10.72 4.62
N SER A 40 -3.64 -11.19 3.80
CA SER A 40 -3.48 -10.78 2.41
C SER A 40 -4.71 -11.17 1.59
N ASN A 41 -5.24 -12.37 1.79
CA ASN A 41 -6.39 -12.87 1.05
C ASN A 41 -7.70 -12.09 1.34
N TYR A 42 -7.79 -11.44 2.51
CA TYR A 42 -8.90 -10.52 2.84
C TYR A 42 -8.75 -9.12 2.24
N THR A 43 -7.54 -8.76 1.79
CA THR A 43 -7.23 -7.42 1.26
C THR A 43 -6.69 -7.59 -0.16
N SER A 44 -7.58 -7.60 -1.15
CA SER A 44 -7.25 -7.82 -2.57
C SER A 44 -5.98 -7.05 -2.96
N ASP A 45 -4.95 -7.75 -3.43
CA ASP A 45 -3.69 -7.13 -3.86
C ASP A 45 -3.93 -6.05 -4.93
N GLU A 46 -4.96 -6.22 -5.77
CA GLU A 46 -5.43 -5.24 -6.74
C GLU A 46 -5.85 -3.91 -6.09
N GLU A 47 -6.72 -3.95 -5.07
CA GLU A 47 -7.23 -2.74 -4.41
C GLU A 47 -6.10 -1.98 -3.73
N ARG A 48 -5.18 -2.72 -3.09
CA ARG A 48 -3.95 -2.14 -2.51
C ARG A 48 -3.05 -1.54 -3.58
N HIS A 49 -2.93 -2.18 -4.75
CA HIS A 49 -2.13 -1.67 -5.84
C HIS A 49 -2.70 -0.33 -6.34
N GLU A 50 -4.01 -0.27 -6.58
CA GLU A 50 -4.69 0.94 -7.02
C GLU A 50 -4.57 2.08 -6.02
N GLU A 51 -4.75 1.82 -4.71
CA GLU A 51 -4.57 2.85 -3.67
C GLU A 51 -3.13 3.38 -3.63
N ASN A 52 -2.13 2.50 -3.74
CA ASN A 52 -0.72 2.89 -3.78
C ASN A 52 -0.40 3.72 -5.03
N VAL A 53 -0.95 3.36 -6.19
CA VAL A 53 -0.81 4.12 -7.44
C VAL A 53 -1.43 5.50 -7.29
N LYS A 54 -2.67 5.59 -6.80
CA LYS A 54 -3.34 6.88 -6.50
C LYS A 54 -2.48 7.75 -5.58
N ARG A 55 -1.94 7.19 -4.50
CA ARG A 55 -1.06 7.91 -3.58
C ARG A 55 0.24 8.40 -4.26
N GLY A 56 0.86 7.58 -5.09
CA GLY A 56 2.06 7.94 -5.84
C GLY A 56 1.81 9.07 -6.84
N LEU A 57 0.70 9.00 -7.57
CA LEU A 57 0.30 10.06 -8.52
C LEU A 57 0.00 11.37 -7.80
N LYS A 58 -0.69 11.33 -6.64
CA LYS A 58 -0.92 12.53 -5.81
C LYS A 58 0.40 13.17 -5.39
N ALA A 59 1.35 12.35 -4.90
CA ALA A 59 2.68 12.84 -4.56
C ALA A 59 3.39 13.46 -5.76
N ALA A 60 3.27 12.85 -6.95
CA ALA A 60 3.86 13.38 -8.17
C ALA A 60 3.29 14.75 -8.55
N VAL A 61 1.98 14.96 -8.39
CA VAL A 61 1.30 16.25 -8.66
C VAL A 61 1.88 17.39 -7.82
N HIS A 62 2.19 17.16 -6.54
CA HIS A 62 2.70 18.21 -5.65
C HIS A 62 4.23 18.32 -5.62
N ASN A 63 4.96 17.38 -6.23
CA ASN A 63 6.41 17.36 -6.15
C ASN A 63 7.03 18.43 -7.08
N PRO A 64 7.77 19.43 -6.54
CA PRO A 64 8.39 20.48 -7.34
C PRO A 64 9.52 19.97 -8.25
N ARG A 65 10.04 18.76 -8.00
CA ARG A 65 11.06 18.11 -8.86
C ARG A 65 10.45 17.43 -10.08
N VAL A 66 9.12 17.31 -10.16
CA VAL A 66 8.42 16.73 -11.31
C VAL A 66 8.11 17.83 -12.32
N THR A 67 8.33 17.54 -13.60
CA THR A 67 8.05 18.48 -14.70
C THR A 67 6.56 18.83 -14.76
N GLU A 68 6.21 19.98 -15.35
CA GLU A 68 4.81 20.37 -15.53
C GLU A 68 4.00 19.34 -16.31
N SER A 69 4.55 18.81 -17.41
CA SER A 69 3.92 17.74 -18.19
C SER A 69 3.73 16.47 -17.37
N GLY A 70 4.69 16.10 -16.51
CA GLY A 70 4.58 14.95 -15.63
C GLY A 70 3.49 15.12 -14.55
N ARG A 71 3.39 16.31 -13.97
CA ARG A 71 2.33 16.67 -13.01
C ARG A 71 0.95 16.65 -13.66
N LYS A 72 0.83 17.18 -14.89
CA LYS A 72 -0.40 17.13 -15.67
C LYS A 72 -0.83 15.68 -15.96
N GLY A 73 0.09 14.84 -16.44
CA GLY A 73 -0.19 13.43 -16.69
C GLY A 73 -0.60 12.66 -15.43
N ALA A 74 0.03 12.97 -14.28
CA ALA A 74 -0.37 12.37 -13.01
C ALA A 74 -1.78 12.80 -12.58
N LYS A 75 -2.16 14.06 -12.81
CA LYS A 75 -3.50 14.59 -12.55
C LYS A 75 -4.56 13.97 -13.47
N ASP A 76 -4.26 13.84 -14.76
CA ASP A 76 -5.14 13.20 -15.74
C ASP A 76 -5.42 11.73 -15.34
N LYS A 77 -4.38 11.00 -14.94
CA LYS A 77 -4.51 9.60 -14.51
C LYS A 77 -5.24 9.43 -13.17
N LEU A 78 -5.10 10.38 -12.25
CA LEU A 78 -5.90 10.42 -11.02
C LEU A 78 -7.40 10.59 -11.31
N ASN A 79 -7.73 11.50 -12.24
CA ASN A 79 -9.11 11.71 -12.68
C ASN A 79 -9.70 10.47 -13.36
N GLU A 80 -8.93 9.78 -14.21
CA GLU A 80 -9.33 8.49 -14.83
C GLU A 80 -9.66 7.44 -13.77
N MET A 81 -8.89 7.40 -12.67
CA MET A 81 -9.11 6.49 -11.54
C MET A 81 -10.20 6.96 -10.56
N GLY A 82 -10.94 8.02 -10.89
CA GLY A 82 -12.00 8.59 -10.05
C GLY A 82 -11.51 9.20 -8.73
N ALA A 83 -10.23 9.54 -8.62
CA ALA A 83 -9.62 10.09 -7.41
C ALA A 83 -9.21 11.57 -7.63
N PRO A 84 -9.68 12.51 -6.80
CA PRO A 84 -9.28 13.91 -6.95
C PRO A 84 -7.81 14.12 -6.54
N ALA A 85 -7.12 14.99 -7.27
CA ALA A 85 -5.74 15.41 -7.01
C ALA A 85 -5.65 16.55 -5.97
N GLU A 86 -6.54 16.58 -4.98
CA GLU A 86 -6.50 17.52 -3.83
C GLU A 86 -5.42 17.16 -2.82
#